data_AF-A0A939VFD9-F1
#
_entry.id   AF-A0A939VFD9-F1
#
_cell.length_a   1.000
_cell.length_b   1.000
_cell.length_c   1.000
_cell.angle_alpha   90.00
_cell.angle_beta   90.00
_cell.angle_gamma   90.00
#
_symmetry.space_group_name_H-M   'P 1'
#
loop_
_entity.id
_entity.type
_entity.pdbx_description
1 polymer ?
#
loop_
_entity_poly.entity_id
_entity_poly.type
_entity_poly.pdbx_seq_one_letter_code
_entity_poly.pdbx_strand_id
1 'polypeptide(L)'
;MKRNHSNYRYGLLLTVLMAVVMFSFSSCKDDEEGMGTPQITAVRSCDPAKADSTFTKAGAGSLIAIIGNNLSKVQKVFINDQQVYFNPTMNTDHSVIVTVPTEDDGFELTAFNSELKDEIRVETTHGTAVYSFKITAPYPSISRVQGTYPREAGDVLNVYGLNLVDIEKVYFTDIPAEQLDTTVWETVGGTHVDAAKVETVVKNHYVNSRTQAYETASQLGVTIPQLPYDKGTLVIECAAGITYIAFSVLPGQPIIFDISSDMPVPGEEVTITGREFVQVESVRFGNTTLTAKDFKVSESEDSIFFVMPKVPKSNESDGKIVVTTPGGSGSFLFWDYSFMWTNFDGDATDNGWGPNVTFEKANGDDPPVTGDGLFAHFLAEEEGQMWWGQMIYFRKDWDGNKFPLPSYDMIPASASTDEVYLAMEVYNNESDYNNGVFTGYLRYFIQKDSEDPVPEFDDNGNSNPVESVNQYDNFKWVDYAAGTFLNYDPVLADINGEAPVGKWYRHVLPLSKFAKYRGKTYRSVMEDGINQFRIQMINQGTVRGDIDVYIDNVRIFYKKK
;
A
#
# COMPACT_ATOMS: atom_id res chain seq x y z
N MET A 1 -82.94 59.21 59.86
CA MET A 1 -82.31 57.88 59.77
C MET A 1 -81.78 57.68 58.36
N LYS A 2 -80.53 57.20 58.24
CA LYS A 2 -79.82 56.65 57.06
C LYS A 2 -79.38 57.63 55.95
N ARG A 3 -78.05 57.83 55.84
CA ARG A 3 -77.33 58.59 54.81
C ARG A 3 -76.34 57.66 54.09
N ASN A 4 -76.30 57.77 52.76
CA ASN A 4 -75.59 56.93 51.80
C ASN A 4 -74.05 57.02 51.88
N HIS A 5 -73.37 55.88 51.98
CA HIS A 5 -71.92 55.72 51.74
C HIS A 5 -71.64 54.44 50.94
N SER A 6 -71.81 54.49 49.61
CA SER A 6 -71.49 53.34 48.74
C SER A 6 -70.90 53.68 47.36
N ASN A 7 -70.35 54.88 47.15
CA ASN A 7 -69.83 55.28 45.82
C ASN A 7 -68.33 55.65 45.76
N TYR A 8 -67.56 55.48 46.84
CA TYR A 8 -66.15 55.91 46.86
C TYR A 8 -65.10 54.79 46.74
N ARG A 9 -65.50 53.51 46.69
CA ARG A 9 -64.55 52.38 46.61
C ARG A 9 -64.25 51.88 45.19
N TYR A 10 -65.16 52.10 44.23
CA TYR A 10 -64.91 51.74 42.82
C TYR A 10 -64.19 52.84 42.02
N GLY A 11 -64.26 54.10 42.47
CA GLY A 11 -63.57 55.22 41.82
C GLY A 11 -62.05 55.20 42.04
N LEU A 12 -61.58 54.68 43.18
CA LEU A 12 -60.14 54.59 43.50
C LEU A 12 -59.46 53.41 42.78
N LEU A 13 -60.21 52.33 42.51
CA LEU A 13 -59.71 51.16 41.78
C LEU A 13 -59.65 51.39 40.25
N LEU A 14 -60.55 52.21 39.70
CA LEU A 14 -60.50 52.59 38.28
C LEU A 14 -59.39 53.60 37.96
N THR A 15 -59.03 54.46 38.93
CA THR A 15 -57.97 55.47 38.75
C THR A 15 -56.56 54.89 38.88
N VAL A 16 -56.38 53.81 39.65
CA VAL A 16 -55.10 53.09 39.74
C VAL A 16 -54.86 52.19 38.52
N LEU A 17 -55.90 51.60 37.93
CA LEU A 17 -55.77 50.78 36.72
C LEU A 17 -55.42 51.63 35.46
N MET A 18 -55.80 52.90 35.44
CA MET A 18 -55.48 53.83 34.35
C MET A 18 -54.05 54.41 34.48
N ALA A 19 -53.45 54.39 35.67
CA ALA A 19 -52.08 54.86 35.92
C ALA A 19 -50.99 53.83 35.56
N VAL A 20 -51.32 52.53 35.54
CA VAL A 20 -50.36 51.45 35.20
C VAL A 20 -50.22 51.23 33.69
N VAL A 21 -51.13 51.77 32.87
CA VAL A 21 -51.05 51.72 31.40
C VAL A 21 -50.24 52.89 30.81
N MET A 22 -49.78 53.85 31.63
CA MET A 22 -49.06 55.05 31.18
C MET A 22 -47.52 54.99 31.28
N PHE A 23 -46.93 53.84 31.56
CA PHE A 23 -45.46 53.67 31.58
C PHE A 23 -44.87 52.88 30.40
N SER A 24 -45.66 52.63 29.35
CA SER A 24 -45.16 52.04 28.11
C SER A 24 -45.50 52.99 26.95
N PHE A 25 -44.46 53.35 26.19
CA PHE A 25 -44.43 54.26 25.03
C PHE A 25 -44.29 55.76 25.33
N SER A 26 -43.08 56.13 25.74
CA SER A 26 -42.48 57.35 25.20
C SER A 26 -42.03 57.04 23.77
N SER A 27 -42.92 57.28 22.81
CA SER A 27 -42.55 57.43 21.40
C SER A 27 -42.14 58.87 21.21
N CYS A 28 -40.86 59.18 21.42
CA CYS A 28 -40.30 60.41 20.87
C CYS A 28 -40.45 60.34 19.35
N LYS A 29 -41.27 61.25 18.81
CA LYS A 29 -41.22 61.62 17.40
C LYS A 29 -39.96 62.47 17.24
N ASP A 30 -38.89 61.82 16.79
CA ASP A 30 -37.87 62.50 16.01
C ASP A 30 -38.13 62.13 14.55
N ASP A 31 -38.08 63.14 13.69
CA ASP A 31 -38.44 63.11 12.28
C ASP A 31 -37.48 62.23 11.44
N GLU A 32 -37.61 60.91 11.49
CA GLU A 32 -37.01 59.99 10.50
C GLU A 32 -38.10 59.09 9.89
N GLU A 33 -38.93 59.67 9.03
CA GLU A 33 -39.75 58.89 8.11
C GLU A 33 -38.85 58.07 7.16
N GLY A 34 -38.84 56.74 7.33
CA GLY A 34 -38.56 55.81 6.23
C GLY A 34 -37.52 54.70 6.43
N MET A 35 -36.82 54.60 7.57
CA MET A 35 -35.82 53.54 7.77
C MET A 35 -36.32 52.49 8.77
N GLY A 36 -36.83 51.36 8.28
CA GLY A 36 -37.31 50.26 9.13
C GLY A 36 -36.18 49.59 9.93
N THR A 37 -36.50 48.68 10.86
CA THR A 37 -35.48 47.90 11.59
C THR A 37 -34.67 47.06 10.61
N PRO A 38 -33.31 47.09 10.67
CA PRO A 38 -32.48 46.28 9.78
C PRO A 38 -32.74 44.80 10.03
N GLN A 39 -32.78 44.02 8.95
CA GLN A 39 -33.01 42.58 9.01
C GLN A 39 -32.13 41.88 7.99
N ILE A 40 -31.43 40.82 8.40
CA ILE A 40 -30.73 39.90 7.50
C ILE A 40 -31.66 38.72 7.23
N THR A 41 -31.89 38.40 5.95
CA THR A 41 -32.75 37.29 5.53
C THR A 41 -31.95 36.09 5.03
N ALA A 42 -30.78 36.32 4.43
CA ALA A 42 -29.91 35.27 3.94
C ALA A 42 -28.47 35.76 3.70
N VAL A 43 -27.56 34.81 3.51
CA VAL A 43 -26.23 35.05 2.93
C VAL A 43 -26.09 34.23 1.66
N ARG A 44 -25.49 34.79 0.62
CA ARG A 44 -25.29 34.13 -0.68
C ARG A 44 -23.94 34.46 -1.30
N SER A 45 -23.60 33.74 -2.38
CA SER A 45 -22.42 34.01 -3.18
C SER A 45 -22.60 35.28 -4.02
N CYS A 46 -21.51 35.99 -4.26
CA CYS A 46 -21.47 37.11 -5.20
C CYS A 46 -21.44 36.67 -6.68
N ASP A 47 -21.34 35.37 -6.95
CA ASP A 47 -21.47 34.80 -8.29
C ASP A 47 -22.92 34.91 -8.80
N PRO A 48 -23.19 35.65 -9.89
CA PRO A 48 -24.54 35.80 -10.45
C PRO A 48 -25.19 34.46 -10.82
N ALA A 49 -24.42 33.45 -11.22
CA ALA A 49 -24.96 32.14 -11.59
C ALA A 49 -25.47 31.33 -10.39
N LYS A 50 -25.09 31.73 -9.16
CA LYS A 50 -25.47 31.10 -7.88
C LYS A 50 -26.32 32.04 -7.02
N ALA A 51 -26.97 33.04 -7.61
CA ALA A 51 -27.70 34.07 -6.87
C ALA A 51 -28.85 33.51 -6.01
N ASP A 52 -29.45 32.38 -6.43
CA ASP A 52 -30.52 31.71 -5.68
C ASP A 52 -29.99 30.73 -4.62
N SER A 53 -28.68 30.49 -4.56
CA SER A 53 -28.05 29.59 -3.59
C SER A 53 -27.64 30.35 -2.33
N THR A 54 -28.45 30.23 -1.28
CA THR A 54 -28.14 30.75 0.05
C THR A 54 -27.40 29.71 0.89
N PHE A 55 -26.58 30.17 1.84
CA PHE A 55 -25.84 29.30 2.75
C PHE A 55 -25.71 29.94 4.12
N THR A 56 -25.45 29.10 5.13
CA THR A 56 -25.27 29.50 6.53
C THR A 56 -23.84 29.31 7.02
N LYS A 57 -22.92 28.92 6.12
CA LYS A 57 -21.51 28.74 6.41
C LYS A 57 -20.62 29.06 5.22
N ALA A 58 -19.42 29.54 5.46
CA ALA A 58 -18.40 29.78 4.44
C ALA A 58 -16.98 29.64 5.03
N GLY A 59 -15.99 29.37 4.18
CA GLY A 59 -14.59 29.41 4.60
C GLY A 59 -14.06 30.85 4.72
N ALA A 60 -12.98 31.02 5.47
CA ALA A 60 -12.22 32.28 5.51
C ALA A 60 -11.76 32.70 4.10
N GLY A 61 -11.64 34.01 3.86
CA GLY A 61 -11.31 34.57 2.54
C GLY A 61 -12.47 34.61 1.53
N SER A 62 -13.62 34.03 1.86
CA SER A 62 -14.79 34.00 0.95
C SER A 62 -15.40 35.39 0.78
N LEU A 63 -15.74 35.76 -0.46
CA LEU A 63 -16.55 36.94 -0.76
C LEU A 63 -18.04 36.58 -0.63
N ILE A 64 -18.73 37.20 0.33
CA ILE A 64 -20.13 36.93 0.65
C ILE A 64 -21.00 38.18 0.44
N ALA A 65 -22.25 37.95 0.04
CA ALA A 65 -23.29 38.97 0.03
C ALA A 65 -24.30 38.69 1.14
N ILE A 66 -24.38 39.59 2.12
CA ILE A 66 -25.38 39.60 3.19
C ILE A 66 -26.63 40.27 2.61
N ILE A 67 -27.75 39.54 2.56
CA ILE A 67 -29.01 39.96 1.94
C ILE A 67 -30.05 40.23 3.02
N GLY A 68 -30.82 41.30 2.86
CA GLY A 68 -31.78 41.72 3.88
C GLY A 68 -32.66 42.89 3.46
N ASN A 69 -33.25 43.53 4.46
CA ASN A 69 -34.09 44.73 4.32
C ASN A 69 -33.62 45.82 5.29
N ASN A 70 -33.81 47.09 4.91
CA ASN A 70 -33.41 48.25 5.70
C ASN A 70 -31.92 48.20 6.09
N LEU A 71 -31.05 47.74 5.20
CA LEU A 71 -29.60 47.65 5.42
C LEU A 71 -28.86 48.92 4.94
N SER A 72 -29.58 49.99 4.60
CA SER A 72 -28.94 51.26 4.26
C SER A 72 -28.19 51.87 5.46
N LYS A 73 -27.21 52.73 5.17
CA LYS A 73 -26.39 53.43 6.19
C LYS A 73 -25.68 52.51 7.20
N VAL A 74 -25.19 51.35 6.76
CA VAL A 74 -24.32 50.48 7.57
C VAL A 74 -23.14 51.26 8.13
N GLN A 75 -22.92 51.12 9.44
CA GLN A 75 -21.78 51.69 10.16
C GLN A 75 -20.69 50.64 10.40
N LYS A 76 -21.09 49.43 10.79
CA LYS A 76 -20.17 48.33 11.11
C LYS A 76 -20.76 46.98 10.73
N VAL A 77 -19.87 46.07 10.35
CA VAL A 77 -20.16 44.65 10.19
C VAL A 77 -19.23 43.89 11.13
N PHE A 78 -19.75 42.89 11.82
CA PHE A 78 -18.99 41.96 12.62
C PHE A 78 -19.25 40.54 12.13
N ILE A 79 -18.20 39.72 12.13
CA ILE A 79 -18.25 38.27 11.92
C ILE A 79 -17.47 37.66 13.07
N ASN A 80 -18.02 36.65 13.75
CA ASN A 80 -17.38 36.07 14.95
C ASN A 80 -16.99 37.14 15.98
N ASP A 81 -17.89 38.10 16.25
CA ASP A 81 -17.68 39.27 17.12
C ASP A 81 -16.51 40.21 16.74
N GLN A 82 -15.84 39.97 15.63
CA GLN A 82 -14.72 40.77 15.14
C GLN A 82 -15.20 41.73 14.05
N GLN A 83 -14.83 43.00 14.16
CA GLN A 83 -15.23 44.01 13.17
C GLN A 83 -14.52 43.71 11.83
N VAL A 84 -15.30 43.57 10.76
CA VAL A 84 -14.78 43.30 9.42
C VAL A 84 -14.99 44.50 8.50
N TYR A 85 -14.10 44.65 7.52
CA TYR A 85 -14.25 45.67 6.49
C TYR A 85 -15.38 45.30 5.52
N PHE A 86 -16.18 46.29 5.16
CA PHE A 86 -17.15 46.21 4.07
C PHE A 86 -16.94 47.42 3.17
N ASN A 87 -17.27 47.31 1.87
CA ASN A 87 -17.16 48.43 0.96
C ASN A 87 -18.47 49.26 0.95
N PRO A 88 -18.51 50.49 1.51
CA PRO A 88 -19.74 51.26 1.59
C PRO A 88 -20.33 51.63 0.23
N THR A 89 -19.51 51.68 -0.84
CA THR A 89 -19.97 52.04 -2.19
C THR A 89 -20.75 50.93 -2.88
N MET A 90 -20.60 49.69 -2.41
CA MET A 90 -21.30 48.52 -2.94
C MET A 90 -22.55 48.16 -2.12
N ASN A 91 -22.79 48.88 -1.03
CA ASN A 91 -23.94 48.64 -0.17
C ASN A 91 -25.21 49.24 -0.76
N THR A 92 -26.30 48.48 -0.64
CA THR A 92 -27.64 48.93 -0.96
C THR A 92 -28.51 48.79 0.28
N ASP A 93 -29.77 49.22 0.20
CA ASP A 93 -30.73 48.96 1.27
C ASP A 93 -31.04 47.46 1.48
N HIS A 94 -30.65 46.61 0.53
CA HIS A 94 -30.96 45.17 0.55
C HIS A 94 -29.72 44.26 0.58
N SER A 95 -28.51 44.83 0.50
CA SER A 95 -27.30 44.03 0.37
C SER A 95 -26.05 44.71 0.93
N VAL A 96 -25.23 43.94 1.62
CA VAL A 96 -23.89 44.32 2.09
C VAL A 96 -22.89 43.29 1.62
N ILE A 97 -21.82 43.72 0.93
CA ILE A 97 -20.79 42.82 0.41
C ILE A 97 -19.55 42.89 1.30
N VAL A 98 -19.08 41.72 1.70
CA VAL A 98 -18.00 41.55 2.68
C VAL A 98 -17.10 40.42 2.23
N THR A 99 -15.78 40.62 2.35
CA THR A 99 -14.82 39.53 2.29
C THR A 99 -14.60 39.03 3.71
N VAL A 100 -14.86 37.75 3.97
CA VAL A 100 -14.53 37.13 5.26
C VAL A 100 -13.01 37.21 5.44
N PRO A 101 -12.50 37.85 6.50
CA PRO A 101 -11.06 37.94 6.73
C PRO A 101 -10.40 36.57 6.89
N THR A 102 -9.09 36.52 6.70
CA THR A 102 -8.29 35.30 6.90
C THR A 102 -7.58 35.33 8.25
N GLU A 103 -7.17 34.16 8.74
CA GLU A 103 -6.39 34.06 9.97
C GLU A 103 -5.04 34.79 9.85
N ASP A 104 -4.50 34.95 8.63
CA ASP A 104 -3.31 35.79 8.37
C ASP A 104 -3.52 37.27 8.71
N ASP A 105 -4.77 37.74 8.63
CA ASP A 105 -5.18 39.10 9.01
C ASP A 105 -5.45 39.24 10.52
N GLY A 106 -5.18 38.18 11.30
CA GLY A 106 -5.49 38.11 12.73
C GLY A 106 -6.96 37.78 13.03
N PHE A 107 -7.71 37.26 12.05
CA PHE A 107 -9.09 36.82 12.26
C PHE A 107 -9.11 35.50 13.03
N GLU A 108 -9.88 35.44 14.11
CA GLU A 108 -10.01 34.25 14.93
C GLU A 108 -11.26 33.44 14.55
N LEU A 109 -11.10 32.12 14.40
CA LEU A 109 -12.20 31.20 14.17
C LEU A 109 -12.82 30.74 15.49
N THR A 110 -14.15 30.64 15.51
CA THR A 110 -14.92 30.08 16.65
C THR A 110 -14.55 28.63 16.96
N ALA A 111 -14.01 27.90 15.98
CA ALA A 111 -13.44 26.57 16.17
C ALA A 111 -12.32 26.57 17.23
N PHE A 112 -11.59 27.67 17.40
CA PHE A 112 -10.42 27.76 18.29
C PHE A 112 -10.61 28.76 19.44
N ASN A 113 -11.64 29.59 19.38
CA ASN A 113 -12.01 30.52 20.45
C ASN A 113 -13.51 30.42 20.77
N SER A 114 -13.83 29.83 21.91
CA SER A 114 -15.21 29.62 22.38
C SER A 114 -15.92 30.88 22.88
N GLU A 115 -15.21 32.00 23.04
CA GLU A 115 -15.81 33.27 23.46
C GLU A 115 -16.51 33.99 22.29
N LEU A 116 -16.15 33.63 21.05
CA LEU A 116 -16.73 34.18 19.83
C LEU A 116 -18.04 33.47 19.48
N LYS A 117 -18.94 34.17 18.78
CA LYS A 117 -20.22 33.62 18.33
C LYS A 117 -20.23 33.31 16.83
N ASP A 118 -20.84 32.21 16.43
CA ASP A 118 -21.12 31.88 15.03
C ASP A 118 -22.26 32.75 14.44
N GLU A 119 -22.00 34.05 14.28
CA GLU A 119 -22.94 35.01 13.73
C GLU A 119 -22.29 36.12 12.90
N ILE A 120 -23.08 36.65 11.96
CA ILE A 120 -22.87 37.94 11.30
C ILE A 120 -23.76 38.97 12.00
N ARG A 121 -23.18 40.12 12.34
CA ARG A 121 -23.91 41.24 12.96
C ARG A 121 -23.67 42.54 12.19
N VAL A 122 -24.75 43.17 11.74
CA VAL A 122 -24.71 44.44 10.98
C VAL A 122 -25.32 45.53 11.83
N GLU A 123 -24.55 46.59 12.08
CA GLU A 123 -25.00 47.81 12.76
C GLU A 123 -25.25 48.92 11.73
N THR A 124 -26.48 49.45 11.68
CA THR A 124 -26.83 50.65 10.90
C THR A 124 -27.05 51.84 11.83
N THR A 125 -27.32 53.03 11.28
CA THR A 125 -27.65 54.21 12.10
C THR A 125 -28.97 54.06 12.86
N HIS A 126 -29.80 53.08 12.51
CA HIS A 126 -31.18 52.94 13.00
C HIS A 126 -31.48 51.53 13.57
N GLY A 127 -30.46 50.69 13.78
CA GLY A 127 -30.62 49.42 14.48
C GLY A 127 -29.49 48.41 14.27
N THR A 128 -29.72 47.17 14.71
CA THR A 128 -28.78 46.06 14.55
C THR A 128 -29.52 44.81 14.06
N ALA A 129 -28.92 44.13 13.09
CA ALA A 129 -29.38 42.83 12.62
C ALA A 129 -28.33 41.76 12.93
N VAL A 130 -28.78 40.58 13.37
CA VAL A 130 -27.92 39.43 13.68
C VAL A 130 -28.41 38.23 12.87
N TYR A 131 -27.48 37.43 12.36
CA TYR A 131 -27.75 36.24 11.56
C TYR A 131 -26.76 35.14 11.91
N SER A 132 -27.25 33.95 12.29
CA SER A 132 -26.37 32.81 12.59
C SER A 132 -25.60 32.36 11.34
N PHE A 133 -24.28 32.38 11.41
CA PHE A 133 -23.42 32.09 10.27
C PHE A 133 -22.06 31.56 10.73
N LYS A 134 -21.66 30.39 10.22
CA LYS A 134 -20.42 29.73 10.62
C LYS A 134 -19.28 30.07 9.66
N ILE A 135 -18.16 30.57 10.18
CA ILE A 135 -16.90 30.54 9.42
C ILE A 135 -16.20 29.21 9.69
N THR A 136 -16.05 28.38 8.66
CA THR A 136 -15.52 27.04 8.80
C THR A 136 -13.99 27.05 8.81
N ALA A 137 -13.40 26.16 9.61
CA ALA A 137 -12.00 25.79 9.49
C ALA A 137 -11.70 25.14 8.12
N PRO A 138 -10.43 24.91 7.76
CA PRO A 138 -10.06 24.18 6.54
C PRO A 138 -10.67 22.77 6.49
N TYR A 139 -10.79 22.20 5.28
CA TYR A 139 -11.48 20.91 5.07
C TYR A 139 -10.80 19.76 5.86
N PRO A 140 -11.57 18.85 6.48
CA PRO A 140 -11.01 17.75 7.27
C PRO A 140 -10.40 16.65 6.41
N SER A 141 -9.40 15.95 6.94
CA SER A 141 -8.87 14.73 6.33
C SER A 141 -8.43 13.72 7.39
N ILE A 142 -8.75 12.45 7.19
CA ILE A 142 -8.22 11.34 8.01
C ILE A 142 -6.99 10.78 7.30
N SER A 143 -5.89 10.59 8.03
CA SER A 143 -4.66 9.99 7.51
C SER A 143 -4.54 8.51 7.86
N ARG A 144 -4.91 8.12 9.08
CA ARG A 144 -4.89 6.71 9.52
C ARG A 144 -5.77 6.47 10.73
N VAL A 145 -6.13 5.21 10.94
CA VAL A 145 -6.74 4.71 12.16
C VAL A 145 -5.83 3.66 12.79
N GLN A 146 -5.64 3.75 14.09
CA GLN A 146 -4.87 2.81 14.88
C GLN A 146 -5.77 2.16 15.92
N GLY A 147 -5.76 0.83 15.97
CA GLY A 147 -6.48 0.01 16.93
C GLY A 147 -5.99 -1.43 16.85
N THR A 148 -6.25 -2.21 17.89
CA THR A 148 -5.88 -3.63 17.93
C THR A 148 -7.01 -4.45 17.29
N TYR A 149 -6.64 -5.51 16.56
CA TYR A 149 -7.61 -6.47 16.04
C TYR A 149 -7.78 -7.66 17.02
N PRO A 150 -8.96 -8.31 17.06
CA PRO A 150 -10.22 -7.87 16.45
C PRO A 150 -10.72 -6.58 17.11
N ARG A 151 -11.40 -5.74 16.32
CA ARG A 151 -11.93 -4.45 16.78
C ARG A 151 -13.39 -4.63 17.20
N GLU A 152 -13.63 -4.74 18.50
CA GLU A 152 -14.94 -5.04 19.07
C GLU A 152 -15.62 -3.80 19.65
N ALA A 153 -16.92 -3.92 19.94
CA ALA A 153 -17.68 -2.86 20.58
C ALA A 153 -17.07 -2.51 21.95
N GLY A 154 -16.79 -1.22 22.17
CA GLY A 154 -16.11 -0.72 23.36
C GLY A 154 -14.61 -0.44 23.17
N ASP A 155 -13.98 -0.97 22.12
CA ASP A 155 -12.59 -0.63 21.80
C ASP A 155 -12.45 0.81 21.34
N VAL A 156 -11.28 1.41 21.59
CA VAL A 156 -10.97 2.78 21.18
C VAL A 156 -10.06 2.77 19.96
N LEU A 157 -10.55 3.35 18.88
CA LEU A 157 -9.78 3.66 17.68
C LEU A 157 -9.14 5.04 17.82
N ASN A 158 -7.81 5.10 17.68
CA ASN A 158 -7.09 6.36 17.56
C ASN A 158 -7.11 6.81 16.10
N VAL A 159 -7.89 7.85 15.80
CA VAL A 159 -8.04 8.42 14.47
C VAL A 159 -7.12 9.62 14.36
N TYR A 160 -6.22 9.62 13.37
CA TYR A 160 -5.28 10.71 13.12
C TYR A 160 -5.64 11.41 11.82
N GLY A 161 -5.49 12.73 11.79
CA GLY A 161 -5.87 13.52 10.64
C GLY A 161 -5.55 15.00 10.77
N LEU A 162 -6.08 15.79 9.84
CA LEU A 162 -6.02 17.25 9.84
C LEU A 162 -7.42 17.83 9.90
N ASN A 163 -7.56 18.96 10.59
CA ASN A 163 -8.76 19.79 10.69
C ASN A 163 -10.02 19.04 11.15
N LEU A 164 -9.89 18.03 12.01
CA LEU A 164 -11.03 17.34 12.63
C LEU A 164 -11.59 18.20 13.78
N VAL A 165 -12.21 19.32 13.42
CA VAL A 165 -12.73 20.35 14.33
C VAL A 165 -14.17 20.70 13.96
N ASP A 166 -14.92 21.30 14.89
CA ASP A 166 -16.36 21.53 14.74
C ASP A 166 -17.09 20.27 14.26
N ILE A 167 -16.81 19.15 14.93
CA ILE A 167 -17.36 17.84 14.59
C ILE A 167 -18.86 17.86 14.90
N GLU A 168 -19.67 17.61 13.87
CA GLU A 168 -21.12 17.52 13.95
C GLU A 168 -21.55 16.08 14.24
N LYS A 169 -20.92 15.09 13.59
CA LYS A 169 -21.19 13.65 13.80
C LYS A 169 -19.95 12.79 13.58
N VAL A 170 -19.91 11.67 14.30
CA VAL A 170 -18.98 10.55 14.04
C VAL A 170 -19.79 9.27 14.10
N TYR A 171 -19.78 8.50 13.02
CA TYR A 171 -20.55 7.27 12.91
C TYR A 171 -19.86 6.27 12.00
N PHE A 172 -20.32 5.03 12.08
CA PHE A 172 -19.96 3.95 11.17
C PHE A 172 -21.11 3.74 10.18
N THR A 173 -20.79 3.38 8.94
CA THR A 173 -21.76 2.98 7.92
C THR A 173 -21.32 1.66 7.26
N ASP A 174 -22.28 0.89 6.77
CA ASP A 174 -22.06 -0.36 6.00
C ASP A 174 -21.58 -0.12 4.57
N ILE A 175 -21.56 1.14 4.12
CA ILE A 175 -21.02 1.51 2.82
C ILE A 175 -19.49 1.33 2.80
N PRO A 176 -18.93 0.60 1.83
CA PRO A 176 -17.48 0.52 1.60
C PRO A 176 -16.90 1.88 1.18
N ALA A 177 -15.70 2.21 1.66
CA ALA A 177 -15.07 3.50 1.41
C ALA A 177 -14.88 3.79 -0.10
N GLU A 178 -14.64 2.77 -0.92
CA GLU A 178 -14.45 2.91 -2.37
C GLU A 178 -15.71 3.45 -3.08
N GLN A 179 -16.90 3.25 -2.50
CA GLN A 179 -18.12 3.83 -3.04
C GLN A 179 -18.23 5.32 -2.71
N LEU A 180 -17.67 5.74 -1.58
CA LEU A 180 -17.66 7.14 -1.18
C LEU A 180 -16.66 7.97 -2.01
N ASP A 181 -15.59 7.36 -2.54
CA ASP A 181 -14.60 8.03 -3.38
C ASP A 181 -15.18 8.56 -4.70
N THR A 182 -16.31 8.00 -5.15
CA THR A 182 -16.88 8.29 -6.48
C THR A 182 -17.84 9.47 -6.51
N THR A 183 -18.24 10.02 -5.37
CA THR A 183 -19.28 11.05 -5.27
C THR A 183 -18.99 12.01 -4.11
N VAL A 184 -19.30 13.29 -4.27
CA VAL A 184 -19.31 14.25 -3.16
C VAL A 184 -20.65 14.12 -2.43
N TRP A 185 -20.62 13.71 -1.16
CA TRP A 185 -21.83 13.44 -0.38
C TRP A 185 -22.20 14.63 0.50
N GLU A 186 -23.45 15.09 0.40
CA GLU A 186 -24.04 15.99 1.40
C GLU A 186 -24.48 15.22 2.64
N THR A 187 -24.92 13.97 2.46
CA THR A 187 -25.20 12.99 3.51
C THR A 187 -24.75 11.63 3.00
N VAL A 188 -24.07 10.85 3.85
CA VAL A 188 -23.66 9.48 3.48
C VAL A 188 -24.88 8.56 3.59
N GLY A 189 -25.07 7.64 2.64
CA GLY A 189 -26.14 6.63 2.73
C GLY A 189 -25.81 5.49 3.70
N GLY A 190 -26.61 4.42 3.64
CA GLY A 190 -26.36 3.18 4.36
C GLY A 190 -26.88 3.14 5.80
N THR A 191 -26.48 2.10 6.52
CA THR A 191 -26.88 1.86 7.91
C THR A 191 -25.93 2.57 8.87
N HIS A 192 -26.35 3.73 9.37
CA HIS A 192 -25.55 4.52 10.30
C HIS A 192 -25.66 4.01 11.74
N VAL A 193 -24.51 3.91 12.40
CA VAL A 193 -24.42 3.66 13.84
C VAL A 193 -23.46 4.69 14.44
N ASP A 194 -23.99 5.59 15.26
CA ASP A 194 -23.19 6.61 15.93
C ASP A 194 -22.07 5.98 16.78
N ALA A 195 -20.89 6.60 16.77
CA ALA A 195 -19.81 6.17 17.64
C ALA A 195 -20.25 6.22 19.11
N ALA A 196 -19.88 5.20 19.89
CA ALA A 196 -20.32 5.10 21.29
C ALA A 196 -19.79 6.27 22.15
N LYS A 197 -18.61 6.78 21.79
CA LYS A 197 -17.97 7.93 22.41
C LYS A 197 -16.92 8.51 21.47
N VAL A 198 -16.77 9.83 21.48
CA VAL A 198 -15.72 10.54 20.74
C VAL A 198 -15.01 11.49 21.70
N GLU A 199 -13.69 11.42 21.76
CA GLU A 199 -12.86 12.31 22.56
C GLU A 199 -11.81 12.98 21.68
N THR A 200 -11.70 14.30 21.75
CA THR A 200 -10.57 15.03 21.14
C THR A 200 -9.34 14.85 22.03
N VAL A 201 -8.33 14.16 21.50
CA VAL A 201 -7.07 13.88 22.21
C VAL A 201 -6.03 14.95 21.89
N VAL A 202 -5.89 15.28 20.61
CA VAL A 202 -4.97 16.32 20.13
C VAL A 202 -5.72 17.26 19.20
N LYS A 203 -5.50 18.56 19.40
CA LYS A 203 -5.97 19.65 18.53
C LYS A 203 -4.90 20.75 18.53
N ASN A 204 -3.88 20.57 17.69
CA ASN A 204 -2.78 21.52 17.58
C ASN A 204 -2.90 22.35 16.30
N HIS A 205 -3.24 23.62 16.45
CA HIS A 205 -3.45 24.55 15.35
C HIS A 205 -2.17 25.35 15.05
N TYR A 206 -1.70 25.35 13.81
CA TYR A 206 -0.42 25.95 13.42
C TYR A 206 -0.41 26.35 11.93
N VAL A 207 0.55 27.20 11.55
CA VAL A 207 0.83 27.50 10.13
C VAL A 207 1.83 26.48 9.59
N ASN A 208 1.44 25.75 8.56
CA ASN A 208 2.32 24.78 7.91
C ASN A 208 3.46 25.51 7.19
N SER A 209 4.71 25.20 7.58
CA SER A 209 5.89 25.91 7.07
C SER A 209 6.10 25.74 5.56
N ARG A 210 5.56 24.68 4.95
CA ARG A 210 5.71 24.39 3.52
C ARG A 210 4.59 25.03 2.69
N THR A 211 3.34 24.89 3.12
CA THR A 211 2.18 25.39 2.37
C THR A 211 1.81 26.82 2.74
N GLN A 212 2.32 27.32 3.86
CA GLN A 212 1.94 28.60 4.47
C GLN A 212 0.44 28.71 4.75
N ALA A 213 -0.24 27.57 4.92
CA ALA A 213 -1.66 27.51 5.26
C ALA A 213 -1.84 27.08 6.72
N TYR A 214 -2.91 27.55 7.35
CA TYR A 214 -3.31 27.08 8.67
C TYR A 214 -3.81 25.64 8.61
N GLU A 215 -3.33 24.83 9.55
CA GLU A 215 -3.68 23.42 9.69
C GLU A 215 -3.89 23.09 11.17
N THR A 216 -4.75 22.11 11.44
CA THR A 216 -4.96 21.58 12.79
C THR A 216 -4.64 20.10 12.83
N ALA A 217 -3.46 19.74 13.34
CA ALA A 217 -3.15 18.34 13.63
C ALA A 217 -4.14 17.80 14.68
N SER A 218 -4.86 16.76 14.30
CA SER A 218 -6.00 16.24 15.06
C SER A 218 -5.80 14.76 15.39
N GLN A 219 -6.07 14.40 16.64
CA GLN A 219 -6.22 13.02 17.08
C GLN A 219 -7.52 12.87 17.84
N LEU A 220 -8.34 11.90 17.45
CA LEU A 220 -9.57 11.54 18.14
C LEU A 220 -9.47 10.13 18.71
N GLY A 221 -10.01 9.92 19.90
CA GLY A 221 -10.36 8.60 20.42
C GLY A 221 -11.82 8.31 20.08
N VAL A 222 -12.07 7.36 19.19
CA VAL A 222 -13.42 6.95 18.76
C VAL A 222 -13.73 5.57 19.31
N THR A 223 -14.70 5.48 20.21
CA THR A 223 -15.13 4.20 20.79
C THR A 223 -16.13 3.51 19.86
N ILE A 224 -15.84 2.26 19.50
CA ILE A 224 -16.63 1.47 18.56
C ILE A 224 -17.98 1.12 19.23
N PRO A 225 -19.13 1.36 18.57
CA PRO A 225 -20.44 0.94 19.06
C PRO A 225 -20.70 -0.54 18.74
N GLN A 226 -21.86 -1.05 19.16
CA GLN A 226 -22.34 -2.34 18.64
C GLN A 226 -22.75 -2.18 17.18
N LEU A 227 -22.02 -2.83 16.27
CA LEU A 227 -22.22 -2.75 14.82
C LEU A 227 -22.94 -4.01 14.30
N PRO A 228 -23.92 -3.89 13.39
CA PRO A 228 -24.57 -5.02 12.75
C PRO A 228 -23.80 -5.59 11.55
N TYR A 229 -22.57 -5.12 11.31
CA TYR A 229 -21.71 -5.49 10.18
C TYR A 229 -20.23 -5.47 10.59
N ASP A 230 -19.41 -6.29 9.92
CA ASP A 230 -17.98 -6.45 10.23
C ASP A 230 -17.08 -5.55 9.38
N LYS A 231 -17.61 -4.94 8.32
CA LYS A 231 -16.88 -4.09 7.37
C LYS A 231 -17.75 -2.92 6.94
N GLY A 232 -17.11 -1.79 6.68
CA GLY A 232 -17.77 -0.56 6.28
C GLY A 232 -16.82 0.62 6.34
N THR A 233 -17.30 1.76 6.80
CA THR A 233 -16.54 3.01 6.84
C THR A 233 -16.78 3.76 8.15
N LEU A 234 -15.72 4.30 8.74
CA LEU A 234 -15.80 5.32 9.78
C LEU A 234 -15.89 6.70 9.11
N VAL A 235 -16.94 7.45 9.43
CA VAL A 235 -17.24 8.78 8.87
C VAL A 235 -17.18 9.83 9.97
N ILE A 236 -16.55 10.97 9.67
CA ILE A 236 -16.52 12.16 10.50
C ILE A 236 -17.09 13.33 9.68
N GLU A 237 -18.23 13.84 10.12
CA GLU A 237 -18.85 15.05 9.57
C GLU A 237 -18.41 16.24 10.43
N CYS A 238 -17.69 17.18 9.82
CA CYS A 238 -17.30 18.46 10.42
C CYS A 238 -18.09 19.59 9.76
N ALA A 239 -18.16 20.76 10.41
CA ALA A 239 -18.80 21.93 9.82
C ALA A 239 -18.23 22.28 8.42
N ALA A 240 -16.93 22.03 8.18
CA ALA A 240 -16.28 22.27 6.89
C ALA A 240 -16.59 21.20 5.82
N GLY A 241 -16.96 19.98 6.20
CA GLY A 241 -17.20 18.88 5.28
C GLY A 241 -17.07 17.48 5.90
N ILE A 242 -17.12 16.46 5.04
CA ILE A 242 -17.11 15.05 5.43
C ILE A 242 -15.75 14.44 5.12
N THR A 243 -15.20 13.68 6.05
CA THR A 243 -14.03 12.83 5.82
C THR A 243 -14.29 11.42 6.36
N TYR A 244 -13.63 10.43 5.81
CA TYR A 244 -13.89 9.04 6.13
C TYR A 244 -12.68 8.14 5.88
N ILE A 245 -12.73 6.93 6.43
CA ILE A 245 -11.73 5.89 6.24
C ILE A 245 -12.37 4.51 6.41
N ALA A 246 -11.89 3.52 5.66
CA ALA A 246 -12.36 2.15 5.75
C ALA A 246 -12.27 1.60 7.18
N PHE A 247 -13.29 0.85 7.59
CA PHE A 247 -13.36 0.16 8.87
C PHE A 247 -13.61 -1.33 8.65
N SER A 248 -12.92 -2.15 9.43
CA SER A 248 -13.13 -3.59 9.50
C SER A 248 -12.89 -4.10 10.92
N VAL A 249 -13.64 -5.11 11.35
CA VAL A 249 -13.46 -5.79 12.64
C VAL A 249 -12.21 -6.66 12.64
N LEU A 250 -11.83 -7.22 11.50
CA LEU A 250 -10.64 -8.05 11.30
C LEU A 250 -9.68 -7.38 10.31
N PRO A 251 -8.36 -7.70 10.36
CA PRO A 251 -7.41 -7.18 9.39
C PRO A 251 -7.71 -7.71 7.98
N GLY A 252 -7.00 -7.20 6.97
CA GLY A 252 -7.07 -7.77 5.63
C GLY A 252 -6.58 -9.22 5.60
N GLN A 253 -6.90 -9.92 4.51
CA GLN A 253 -6.26 -11.21 4.26
C GLN A 253 -4.76 -10.98 4.00
N PRO A 254 -3.87 -11.84 4.52
CA PRO A 254 -2.45 -11.73 4.27
C PRO A 254 -2.21 -11.97 2.78
N ILE A 255 -1.39 -11.13 2.16
CA ILE A 255 -1.01 -11.27 0.76
C ILE A 255 0.49 -11.48 0.69
N ILE A 256 0.89 -12.60 0.12
CA ILE A 256 2.30 -12.94 -0.10
C ILE A 256 2.70 -12.43 -1.49
N PHE A 257 3.75 -11.63 -1.55
CA PHE A 257 4.31 -11.12 -2.80
C PHE A 257 5.44 -11.99 -3.33
N ASP A 258 6.33 -12.44 -2.43
CA ASP A 258 7.48 -13.25 -2.81
C ASP A 258 7.99 -14.10 -1.65
N ILE A 259 8.83 -15.07 -1.99
CA ILE A 259 9.56 -15.90 -1.05
C ILE A 259 11.02 -16.05 -1.51
N SER A 260 11.96 -16.01 -0.56
CA SER A 260 13.41 -16.06 -0.86
C SER A 260 13.80 -17.25 -1.74
N SER A 261 13.21 -18.42 -1.48
CA SER A 261 13.23 -19.58 -2.35
C SER A 261 11.89 -20.33 -2.30
N ASP A 262 11.47 -20.88 -3.43
CA ASP A 262 10.32 -21.77 -3.55
C ASP A 262 10.67 -23.22 -3.16
N MET A 263 11.94 -23.59 -3.10
CA MET A 263 12.43 -24.90 -2.67
C MET A 263 13.65 -24.78 -1.74
N PRO A 264 13.53 -24.08 -0.59
CA PRO A 264 14.67 -23.85 0.30
C PRO A 264 15.17 -25.14 0.93
N VAL A 265 16.49 -25.27 1.04
CA VAL A 265 17.17 -26.37 1.72
C VAL A 265 16.96 -26.27 3.25
N PRO A 266 16.81 -27.37 3.99
CA PRO A 266 16.67 -27.34 5.45
C PRO A 266 17.84 -26.62 6.13
N GLY A 267 17.56 -25.87 7.20
CA GLY A 267 18.55 -25.08 7.92
C GLY A 267 18.72 -23.65 7.39
N GLU A 268 18.25 -23.35 6.18
CA GLU A 268 18.30 -21.99 5.64
C GLU A 268 17.19 -21.09 6.15
N GLU A 269 17.48 -19.80 6.24
CA GLU A 269 16.46 -18.79 6.53
C GLU A 269 15.59 -18.53 5.29
N VAL A 270 14.30 -18.72 5.45
CA VAL A 270 13.26 -18.38 4.49
C VAL A 270 12.66 -17.04 4.85
N THR A 271 12.62 -16.14 3.88
CA THR A 271 11.95 -14.84 4.00
C THR A 271 10.72 -14.83 3.11
N ILE A 272 9.55 -14.61 3.70
CA ILE A 272 8.29 -14.34 2.99
C ILE A 272 8.06 -12.83 3.05
N THR A 273 7.85 -12.18 1.90
CA THR A 273 7.50 -10.75 1.83
C THR A 273 6.05 -10.58 1.38
N GLY A 274 5.38 -9.53 1.87
CA GLY A 274 3.96 -9.36 1.64
C GLY A 274 3.36 -8.15 2.35
N ARG A 275 2.08 -8.24 2.65
CA ARG A 275 1.34 -7.28 3.48
C ARG A 275 0.27 -7.98 4.30
N GLU A 276 -0.24 -7.27 5.30
CA GLU A 276 -1.29 -7.77 6.20
C GLU A 276 -0.85 -9.03 6.97
N PHE A 277 0.43 -9.13 7.36
CA PHE A 277 0.91 -10.17 8.28
C PHE A 277 0.60 -9.83 9.75
N VAL A 278 -0.65 -9.43 9.99
CA VAL A 278 -1.15 -9.01 11.30
C VAL A 278 -1.44 -10.25 12.13
N GLN A 279 -0.81 -10.38 13.31
CA GLN A 279 -1.07 -11.49 14.25
C GLN A 279 -1.03 -12.88 13.59
N VAL A 280 0.05 -13.16 12.84
CA VAL A 280 0.20 -14.46 12.14
C VAL A 280 0.02 -15.63 13.11
N GLU A 281 -0.99 -16.45 12.83
CA GLU A 281 -1.36 -17.61 13.65
C GLU A 281 -0.50 -18.83 13.28
N SER A 282 -0.28 -19.04 11.98
CA SER A 282 0.53 -20.14 11.49
C SER A 282 1.10 -19.91 10.09
N VAL A 283 2.19 -20.62 9.79
CA VAL A 283 2.73 -20.82 8.44
C VAL A 283 2.74 -22.32 8.16
N ARG A 284 2.01 -22.77 7.13
CA ARG A 284 1.83 -24.19 6.81
C ARG A 284 2.33 -24.51 5.40
N PHE A 285 3.02 -25.62 5.24
CA PHE A 285 3.41 -26.20 3.95
C PHE A 285 3.49 -27.72 4.08
N GLY A 286 2.88 -28.43 3.13
CA GLY A 286 2.66 -29.87 3.25
C GLY A 286 2.11 -30.28 4.63
N ASN A 287 2.78 -31.21 5.30
CA ASN A 287 2.42 -31.67 6.65
C ASN A 287 3.08 -30.86 7.79
N THR A 288 3.79 -29.78 7.48
CA THR A 288 4.45 -28.93 8.48
C THR A 288 3.57 -27.73 8.81
N THR A 289 3.34 -27.49 10.11
CA THR A 289 2.71 -26.28 10.62
C THR A 289 3.67 -25.60 11.60
N LEU A 290 4.13 -24.41 11.23
CA LEU A 290 4.91 -23.52 12.08
C LEU A 290 3.95 -22.64 12.89
N THR A 291 4.30 -22.40 14.15
CA THR A 291 3.58 -21.55 15.09
C THR A 291 4.42 -20.32 15.44
N ALA A 292 3.88 -19.36 16.19
CA ALA A 292 4.57 -18.11 16.53
C ALA A 292 5.94 -18.25 17.24
N LYS A 293 6.30 -19.45 17.72
CA LYS A 293 7.64 -19.74 18.28
C LYS A 293 8.69 -20.09 17.21
N ASP A 294 8.23 -20.46 16.01
CA ASP A 294 9.04 -21.04 14.94
C ASP A 294 9.37 -20.00 13.85
N PHE A 295 8.75 -18.82 13.90
CA PHE A 295 8.96 -17.72 12.96
C PHE A 295 8.96 -16.36 13.66
N LYS A 296 9.49 -15.35 12.97
CA LYS A 296 9.44 -13.94 13.37
C LYS A 296 8.68 -13.13 12.31
N VAL A 297 7.83 -12.20 12.73
CA VAL A 297 7.19 -11.21 11.86
C VAL A 297 7.91 -9.86 12.03
N SER A 298 8.10 -9.11 10.95
CA SER A 298 8.66 -7.75 11.00
C SER A 298 7.73 -6.80 11.77
N GLU A 299 8.29 -5.74 12.37
CA GLU A 299 7.48 -4.69 13.03
C GLU A 299 6.55 -3.96 12.07
N SER A 300 6.90 -3.93 10.79
CA SER A 300 6.09 -3.40 9.68
C SER A 300 5.01 -4.37 9.19
N GLU A 301 4.95 -5.60 9.71
CA GLU A 301 3.96 -6.63 9.36
C GLU A 301 3.91 -6.94 7.84
N ASP A 302 5.07 -6.84 7.19
CA ASP A 302 5.28 -7.03 5.75
C ASP A 302 6.29 -8.14 5.41
N SER A 303 6.91 -8.75 6.44
CA SER A 303 7.85 -9.86 6.27
C SER A 303 7.71 -10.90 7.37
N ILE A 304 7.87 -12.18 7.00
CA ILE A 304 7.96 -13.33 7.93
C ILE A 304 9.29 -14.05 7.67
N PHE A 305 10.00 -14.38 8.76
CA PHE A 305 11.30 -15.06 8.74
C PHE A 305 11.20 -16.38 9.51
N PHE A 306 11.64 -17.48 8.92
CA PHE A 306 11.74 -18.77 9.62
C PHE A 306 12.89 -19.60 9.05
N VAL A 307 13.45 -20.50 9.87
CA VAL A 307 14.45 -21.47 9.39
C VAL A 307 13.73 -22.68 8.83
N MET A 308 14.04 -23.07 7.60
CA MET A 308 13.42 -24.20 6.92
C MET A 308 13.67 -25.50 7.72
N PRO A 309 12.64 -26.14 8.30
CA PRO A 309 12.86 -27.26 9.22
C PRO A 309 13.12 -28.59 8.51
N LYS A 310 12.47 -28.83 7.36
CA LYS A 310 12.55 -30.06 6.57
C LYS A 310 11.90 -29.85 5.21
N VAL A 311 12.36 -30.60 4.22
CA VAL A 311 11.72 -30.68 2.89
C VAL A 311 10.40 -31.47 2.97
N PRO A 312 9.29 -30.93 2.45
CA PRO A 312 8.05 -31.69 2.30
C PRO A 312 8.19 -32.69 1.13
N LYS A 313 7.86 -33.96 1.35
CA LYS A 313 7.88 -34.99 0.29
C LYS A 313 6.83 -34.69 -0.79
N SER A 314 7.02 -35.21 -2.00
CA SER A 314 6.09 -34.99 -3.13
C SER A 314 4.65 -35.43 -2.88
N ASN A 315 4.44 -36.47 -2.08
CA ASN A 315 3.10 -36.93 -1.67
C ASN A 315 2.52 -36.17 -0.47
N GLU A 316 3.32 -35.30 0.17
CA GLU A 316 2.93 -34.46 1.29
C GLU A 316 2.75 -33.00 0.88
N SER A 317 3.43 -32.54 -0.19
CA SER A 317 3.35 -31.18 -0.68
C SER A 317 2.05 -30.92 -1.43
N ASP A 318 1.35 -29.85 -1.05
CA ASP A 318 0.23 -29.27 -1.80
C ASP A 318 0.69 -28.17 -2.79
N GLY A 319 2.01 -28.06 -3.00
CA GLY A 319 2.64 -27.07 -3.89
C GLY A 319 2.56 -25.63 -3.38
N LYS A 320 2.20 -25.43 -2.10
CA LYS A 320 1.95 -24.11 -1.54
C LYS A 320 2.48 -23.95 -0.11
N ILE A 321 2.82 -22.72 0.20
CA ILE A 321 2.94 -22.23 1.57
C ILE A 321 1.74 -21.37 1.89
N VAL A 322 1.16 -21.52 3.08
CA VAL A 322 -0.05 -20.84 3.52
C VAL A 322 0.26 -20.08 4.81
N VAL A 323 0.03 -18.77 4.80
CA VAL A 323 0.10 -17.91 5.98
C VAL A 323 -1.33 -17.63 6.44
N THR A 324 -1.62 -17.93 7.70
CA THR A 324 -2.94 -17.69 8.30
C THR A 324 -2.85 -16.60 9.36
N THR A 325 -3.81 -15.66 9.30
CA THR A 325 -4.02 -14.57 10.26
C THR A 325 -5.51 -14.53 10.63
N PRO A 326 -5.93 -13.73 11.62
CA PRO A 326 -7.35 -13.50 11.88
C PRO A 326 -8.12 -12.93 10.68
N GLY A 327 -7.44 -12.24 9.75
CA GLY A 327 -8.03 -11.71 8.52
C GLY A 327 -8.31 -12.77 7.45
N GLY A 328 -7.77 -13.99 7.61
CA GLY A 328 -7.90 -15.12 6.69
C GLY A 328 -6.55 -15.73 6.30
N SER A 329 -6.49 -16.39 5.16
CA SER A 329 -5.27 -17.07 4.69
C SER A 329 -4.83 -16.60 3.30
N GLY A 330 -3.52 -16.46 3.15
CA GLY A 330 -2.85 -16.16 1.89
C GLY A 330 -1.90 -17.31 1.54
N SER A 331 -1.74 -17.60 0.26
CA SER A 331 -0.88 -18.70 -0.19
C SER A 331 0.04 -18.29 -1.33
N PHE A 332 1.21 -18.91 -1.40
CA PHE A 332 2.19 -18.73 -2.46
C PHE A 332 2.75 -20.09 -2.93
N LEU A 333 3.32 -20.15 -4.12
CA LEU A 333 3.96 -21.36 -4.66
C LEU A 333 5.13 -21.79 -3.76
N PHE A 334 5.17 -23.05 -3.35
CA PHE A 334 6.23 -23.58 -2.49
C PHE A 334 6.32 -25.10 -2.60
N TRP A 335 7.50 -25.65 -2.91
CA TRP A 335 7.73 -27.08 -3.08
C TRP A 335 6.73 -27.76 -4.04
N ASP A 336 6.40 -27.11 -5.15
CA ASP A 336 5.56 -27.71 -6.20
C ASP A 336 6.43 -28.56 -7.14
N TYR A 337 6.38 -29.87 -6.94
CA TYR A 337 7.16 -30.83 -7.72
C TYR A 337 6.78 -30.89 -9.21
N SER A 338 5.66 -30.27 -9.64
CA SER A 338 5.36 -30.16 -11.08
C SER A 338 6.30 -29.21 -11.83
N PHE A 339 7.08 -28.41 -11.11
CA PHE A 339 8.12 -27.53 -11.65
C PHE A 339 9.51 -28.20 -11.67
N MET A 340 9.71 -29.25 -10.87
CA MET A 340 11.00 -29.89 -10.61
C MET A 340 11.47 -30.72 -11.80
N TRP A 341 12.67 -30.44 -12.32
CA TRP A 341 13.31 -31.31 -13.29
C TRP A 341 14.09 -32.41 -12.62
N THR A 342 14.96 -32.05 -11.68
CA THR A 342 15.69 -33.01 -10.86
C THR A 342 16.23 -32.47 -9.55
N ASN A 343 16.20 -33.33 -8.53
CA ASN A 343 16.90 -33.15 -7.27
C ASN A 343 18.01 -34.22 -7.10
N PHE A 344 18.42 -34.84 -8.21
CA PHE A 344 19.47 -35.86 -8.29
C PHE A 344 19.23 -37.15 -7.47
N ASP A 345 18.06 -37.34 -6.87
CA ASP A 345 17.71 -38.51 -6.05
C ASP A 345 17.04 -39.65 -6.86
N GLY A 346 17.24 -39.67 -8.18
CA GLY A 346 16.76 -40.75 -9.07
C GLY A 346 15.49 -40.43 -9.85
N ASP A 347 15.10 -39.16 -9.90
CA ASP A 347 13.99 -38.64 -10.72
C ASP A 347 14.37 -38.45 -12.22
N ALA A 348 15.68 -38.39 -12.50
CA ALA A 348 16.28 -38.18 -13.81
C ALA A 348 17.56 -39.02 -13.97
N THR A 349 18.08 -39.08 -15.20
CA THR A 349 19.21 -39.93 -15.56
C THR A 349 20.39 -39.09 -16.04
N ASP A 350 21.55 -39.31 -15.43
CA ASP A 350 22.83 -38.78 -15.90
C ASP A 350 23.15 -39.32 -17.31
N ASN A 351 23.60 -38.45 -18.19
CA ASN A 351 24.06 -38.81 -19.52
C ASN A 351 25.37 -39.61 -19.54
N GLY A 352 26.13 -39.64 -18.44
CA GLY A 352 27.37 -40.40 -18.32
C GLY A 352 28.53 -39.83 -19.12
N TRP A 353 28.55 -38.50 -19.33
CA TRP A 353 29.64 -37.79 -20.01
C TRP A 353 30.61 -37.19 -19.01
N GLY A 354 31.90 -37.23 -19.36
CA GLY A 354 32.98 -36.69 -18.51
C GLY A 354 33.66 -35.44 -19.11
N PRO A 355 34.34 -34.63 -18.28
CA PRO A 355 34.41 -34.70 -16.82
C PRO A 355 33.05 -34.42 -16.18
N ASN A 356 32.66 -35.26 -15.24
CA ASN A 356 31.38 -35.16 -14.53
C ASN A 356 31.61 -34.56 -13.15
N VAL A 357 30.58 -33.94 -12.59
CA VAL A 357 30.58 -33.56 -11.17
C VAL A 357 30.49 -34.80 -10.27
N THR A 358 30.76 -34.61 -8.98
CA THR A 358 30.39 -35.60 -7.96
C THR A 358 28.95 -35.35 -7.50
N PHE A 359 28.26 -36.43 -7.13
CA PHE A 359 26.94 -36.37 -6.49
C PHE A 359 27.08 -36.90 -5.07
N GLU A 360 26.81 -36.05 -4.10
CA GLU A 360 27.09 -36.35 -2.69
C GLU A 360 26.01 -35.80 -1.76
N LYS A 361 26.12 -36.13 -0.47
CA LYS A 361 25.16 -35.72 0.56
C LYS A 361 25.87 -34.90 1.62
N ALA A 362 25.16 -33.94 2.20
CA ALA A 362 25.65 -33.18 3.34
C ALA A 362 26.02 -34.13 4.48
N ASN A 363 27.19 -33.92 5.07
CA ASN A 363 27.71 -34.75 6.16
C ASN A 363 27.40 -34.19 7.56
N GLY A 364 26.90 -32.95 7.64
CA GLY A 364 26.56 -32.27 8.90
C GLY A 364 27.71 -31.50 9.56
N ASP A 365 28.92 -31.58 8.99
CA ASP A 365 30.14 -30.99 9.55
C ASP A 365 30.76 -29.96 8.57
N ASP A 366 30.87 -30.31 7.29
CA ASP A 366 31.49 -29.49 6.24
C ASP A 366 30.43 -28.79 5.39
N PRO A 367 30.73 -27.60 4.83
CA PRO A 367 29.88 -26.96 3.83
C PRO A 367 29.59 -27.85 2.61
N PRO A 368 28.34 -27.90 2.12
CA PRO A 368 27.14 -27.40 2.78
C PRO A 368 26.74 -28.33 3.94
N VAL A 369 26.57 -27.74 5.14
CA VAL A 369 26.26 -28.49 6.38
C VAL A 369 24.93 -29.23 6.28
N THR A 370 23.99 -28.70 5.51
CA THR A 370 22.68 -29.31 5.23
C THR A 370 22.46 -29.41 3.72
N GLY A 371 21.57 -30.31 3.31
CA GLY A 371 21.22 -30.56 1.91
C GLY A 371 19.88 -31.28 1.80
N ASP A 372 19.30 -31.32 0.60
CA ASP A 372 18.14 -32.15 0.28
C ASP A 372 18.57 -33.39 -0.52
N GLY A 373 18.92 -34.47 0.19
CA GLY A 373 19.35 -35.68 -0.50
C GLY A 373 20.71 -35.52 -1.18
N LEU A 374 20.81 -35.96 -2.44
CA LEU A 374 22.00 -35.80 -3.28
C LEU A 374 22.03 -34.42 -3.93
N PHE A 375 23.17 -33.75 -3.88
CA PHE A 375 23.45 -32.56 -4.67
C PHE A 375 24.67 -32.77 -5.57
N ALA A 376 24.73 -31.99 -6.64
CA ALA A 376 25.88 -31.93 -7.54
C ALA A 376 26.97 -31.03 -6.94
N HIS A 377 28.24 -31.44 -7.01
CA HIS A 377 29.39 -30.68 -6.52
C HIS A 377 30.40 -30.43 -7.64
N PHE A 378 30.54 -29.16 -8.00
CA PHE A 378 31.64 -28.67 -8.83
C PHE A 378 32.82 -28.33 -7.91
N LEU A 379 33.96 -28.98 -8.16
CA LEU A 379 35.17 -28.78 -7.40
C LEU A 379 36.38 -28.77 -8.34
N ALA A 380 37.04 -27.62 -8.42
CA ALA A 380 38.27 -27.45 -9.18
C ALA A 380 39.17 -26.39 -8.53
N GLU A 381 40.42 -26.76 -8.25
CA GLU A 381 41.46 -25.86 -7.74
C GLU A 381 42.30 -25.33 -8.91
N GLU A 382 42.67 -24.04 -8.86
CA GLU A 382 43.54 -23.40 -9.85
C GLU A 382 43.05 -23.57 -11.31
N GLU A 383 41.73 -23.58 -11.49
CA GLU A 383 41.04 -23.84 -12.75
C GLU A 383 41.37 -22.74 -13.77
N GLY A 384 41.96 -23.10 -14.92
CA GLY A 384 42.26 -22.13 -15.97
C GLY A 384 42.63 -22.76 -17.30
N GLN A 385 42.37 -22.03 -18.38
CA GLN A 385 42.49 -22.50 -19.76
C GLN A 385 41.80 -23.85 -20.04
N MET A 386 40.70 -24.14 -19.34
CA MET A 386 39.90 -25.34 -19.51
C MET A 386 38.71 -25.06 -20.43
N TRP A 387 38.65 -25.83 -21.53
CA TRP A 387 37.62 -25.74 -22.57
C TRP A 387 36.51 -26.78 -22.41
N TRP A 388 36.75 -27.78 -21.58
CA TRP A 388 35.88 -28.94 -21.38
C TRP A 388 35.98 -29.37 -19.92
N GLY A 389 35.30 -28.64 -19.04
CA GLY A 389 35.31 -28.88 -17.60
C GLY A 389 34.18 -29.77 -17.11
N GLN A 390 34.12 -29.89 -15.79
CA GLN A 390 33.07 -30.61 -15.08
C GLN A 390 31.68 -30.18 -15.54
N MET A 391 30.73 -31.10 -15.57
CA MET A 391 29.37 -30.82 -15.98
C MET A 391 28.35 -31.61 -15.18
N ILE A 392 27.17 -31.02 -15.02
CA ILE A 392 25.91 -31.73 -14.79
C ILE A 392 25.30 -31.90 -16.18
N TYR A 393 25.13 -33.13 -16.66
CA TYR A 393 24.45 -33.38 -17.94
C TYR A 393 23.38 -34.46 -17.78
N PHE A 394 22.13 -34.04 -17.68
CA PHE A 394 21.03 -34.93 -17.31
C PHE A 394 19.95 -34.95 -18.38
N ARG A 395 19.29 -36.10 -18.51
CA ARG A 395 18.07 -36.28 -19.27
C ARG A 395 16.96 -36.80 -18.36
N LYS A 396 15.69 -36.55 -18.71
CA LYS A 396 14.56 -37.07 -17.94
C LYS A 396 14.60 -38.60 -17.81
N ASP A 397 14.82 -39.29 -18.93
CA ASP A 397 15.04 -40.73 -19.04
C ASP A 397 15.48 -41.10 -20.46
N TRP A 398 15.78 -42.39 -20.67
CA TRP A 398 16.15 -42.96 -21.97
C TRP A 398 14.96 -43.26 -22.89
N ASP A 399 13.73 -43.19 -22.37
CA ASP A 399 12.50 -43.44 -23.14
C ASP A 399 12.06 -42.21 -23.96
N GLY A 400 12.76 -41.08 -23.78
CA GLY A 400 12.53 -39.84 -24.54
C GLY A 400 11.47 -38.92 -23.91
N ASN A 401 11.03 -39.22 -22.68
CA ASN A 401 10.07 -38.38 -21.95
C ASN A 401 10.67 -37.00 -21.67
N LYS A 402 9.81 -36.00 -21.45
CA LYS A 402 10.23 -34.64 -21.14
C LYS A 402 10.20 -34.41 -19.64
N PHE A 403 11.07 -33.53 -19.15
CA PHE A 403 10.94 -32.96 -17.81
C PHE A 403 9.56 -32.32 -17.66
N PRO A 404 8.98 -32.36 -16.45
CA PRO A 404 7.69 -31.74 -16.24
C PRO A 404 7.81 -30.24 -16.47
N LEU A 405 6.79 -29.70 -17.13
CA LEU A 405 6.60 -28.28 -17.35
C LEU A 405 5.22 -27.90 -16.79
N PRO A 406 5.12 -26.88 -15.93
CA PRO A 406 3.87 -26.46 -15.32
C PRO A 406 2.77 -26.16 -16.34
N SER A 407 1.52 -26.46 -15.99
CA SER A 407 0.36 -26.19 -16.85
C SER A 407 0.09 -24.68 -16.99
N TYR A 408 -0.78 -24.33 -17.94
CA TYR A 408 -1.13 -22.93 -18.18
C TYR A 408 -1.93 -22.25 -17.06
N ASP A 409 -2.49 -23.02 -16.12
CA ASP A 409 -3.13 -22.50 -14.91
C ASP A 409 -2.10 -21.96 -13.91
N MET A 410 -0.85 -22.44 -13.99
CA MET A 410 0.25 -22.05 -13.12
C MET A 410 1.16 -21.00 -13.79
N ILE A 411 1.47 -21.19 -15.08
CA ILE A 411 2.24 -20.23 -15.88
C ILE A 411 1.45 -19.90 -17.15
N PRO A 412 0.94 -18.65 -17.30
CA PRO A 412 0.15 -18.30 -18.48
C PRO A 412 0.90 -18.58 -19.79
N ALA A 413 0.21 -19.11 -20.80
CA ALA A 413 0.80 -19.38 -22.11
C ALA A 413 1.46 -18.14 -22.78
N SER A 414 0.99 -16.95 -22.39
CA SER A 414 1.49 -15.64 -22.84
C SER A 414 2.64 -15.09 -22.01
N ALA A 415 3.04 -15.73 -20.91
CA ALA A 415 4.14 -15.29 -20.06
C ALA A 415 5.42 -15.16 -20.89
N SER A 416 6.14 -14.05 -20.74
CA SER A 416 7.40 -13.86 -21.46
C SER A 416 8.44 -14.85 -20.96
N THR A 417 9.29 -15.33 -21.84
CA THR A 417 10.49 -16.10 -21.45
C THR A 417 11.51 -15.28 -20.67
N ASP A 418 11.33 -13.96 -20.55
CA ASP A 418 12.05 -13.10 -19.60
C ASP A 418 11.55 -13.22 -18.15
N GLU A 419 10.40 -13.85 -17.94
CA GLU A 419 9.72 -14.03 -16.64
C GLU A 419 9.66 -15.51 -16.23
N VAL A 420 10.12 -16.41 -17.10
CA VAL A 420 10.25 -17.84 -16.86
C VAL A 420 11.74 -18.16 -16.81
N TYR A 421 12.16 -18.83 -15.76
CA TYR A 421 13.57 -19.04 -15.44
C TYR A 421 13.87 -20.53 -15.35
N LEU A 422 15.08 -20.93 -15.76
CA LEU A 422 15.75 -22.09 -15.19
C LEU A 422 16.20 -21.69 -13.78
N ALA A 423 15.79 -22.44 -12.77
CA ALA A 423 16.14 -22.19 -11.38
C ALA A 423 16.77 -23.43 -10.74
N MET A 424 17.58 -23.20 -9.71
CA MET A 424 18.24 -24.23 -8.92
C MET A 424 18.63 -23.65 -7.55
N GLU A 425 18.69 -24.49 -6.53
CA GLU A 425 19.36 -24.12 -5.29
C GLU A 425 20.88 -24.20 -5.49
N VAL A 426 21.59 -23.20 -4.98
CA VAL A 426 23.04 -23.06 -5.11
C VAL A 426 23.63 -22.77 -3.74
N TYR A 427 24.72 -23.45 -3.41
CA TYR A 427 25.62 -23.07 -2.32
C TYR A 427 26.99 -22.75 -2.94
N ASN A 428 27.44 -21.50 -2.83
CA ASN A 428 28.79 -21.12 -3.24
C ASN A 428 29.70 -21.12 -2.01
N ASN A 429 30.68 -22.03 -1.98
CA ASN A 429 31.65 -22.14 -0.89
C ASN A 429 32.93 -21.38 -1.20
N GLU A 430 32.81 -20.06 -1.32
CA GLU A 430 33.94 -19.14 -1.56
C GLU A 430 34.65 -19.34 -2.90
N SER A 431 33.93 -19.77 -3.93
CA SER A 431 34.45 -19.79 -5.31
C SER A 431 34.85 -18.40 -5.78
N ASP A 432 35.85 -18.34 -6.66
CA ASP A 432 36.38 -17.11 -7.25
C ASP A 432 35.43 -16.43 -8.26
N TYR A 433 34.26 -17.01 -8.53
CA TYR A 433 33.24 -16.39 -9.36
C TYR A 433 32.88 -14.98 -8.87
N ASN A 434 32.69 -14.06 -9.82
CA ASN A 434 32.25 -12.69 -9.57
C ASN A 434 33.24 -11.81 -8.77
N ASN A 435 34.48 -12.26 -8.51
CA ASN A 435 35.51 -11.46 -7.81
C ASN A 435 36.13 -10.33 -8.67
N GLY A 436 35.74 -10.24 -9.95
CA GLY A 436 36.18 -9.22 -10.90
C GLY A 436 37.50 -9.52 -11.63
N VAL A 437 38.17 -10.62 -11.30
CA VAL A 437 39.47 -11.01 -11.87
C VAL A 437 39.39 -12.39 -12.52
N PHE A 438 38.75 -13.35 -11.86
CA PHE A 438 38.58 -14.72 -12.35
C PHE A 438 37.74 -14.77 -13.63
N THR A 439 38.21 -15.57 -14.60
CA THR A 439 37.64 -15.68 -15.95
C THR A 439 36.70 -16.87 -16.13
N GLY A 440 36.52 -17.69 -15.09
CA GLY A 440 35.64 -18.85 -15.16
C GLY A 440 34.18 -18.44 -15.31
N TYR A 441 33.41 -19.27 -16.03
CA TYR A 441 31.99 -19.08 -16.25
C TYR A 441 31.25 -20.42 -16.30
N LEU A 442 29.92 -20.33 -16.32
CA LEU A 442 29.04 -21.47 -16.56
C LEU A 442 28.42 -21.37 -17.93
N ARG A 443 28.37 -22.52 -18.60
CA ARG A 443 27.70 -22.74 -19.87
C ARG A 443 26.48 -23.61 -19.66
N TYR A 444 25.33 -23.13 -20.11
CA TYR A 444 24.04 -23.77 -19.96
C TYR A 444 23.54 -24.27 -21.30
N PHE A 445 22.93 -25.45 -21.29
CA PHE A 445 22.17 -26.00 -22.41
C PHE A 445 20.81 -26.49 -21.95
N ILE A 446 19.81 -26.28 -22.79
CA ILE A 446 18.47 -26.86 -22.66
C ILE A 446 18.11 -27.50 -23.99
N GLN A 447 17.74 -28.77 -24.00
CA GLN A 447 17.54 -29.53 -25.23
C GLN A 447 16.19 -30.21 -25.26
N LYS A 448 15.55 -30.15 -26.42
CA LYS A 448 14.32 -30.89 -26.71
C LYS A 448 14.57 -32.40 -26.72
N ASP A 449 15.68 -32.85 -27.27
CA ASP A 449 16.12 -34.25 -27.33
C ASP A 449 17.63 -34.32 -27.67
N SER A 450 18.15 -35.52 -27.87
CA SER A 450 19.57 -35.74 -28.19
C SER A 450 19.98 -35.28 -29.59
N GLU A 451 19.02 -34.98 -30.46
CA GLU A 451 19.25 -34.53 -31.85
C GLU A 451 19.13 -33.00 -31.97
N ASP A 452 18.66 -32.31 -30.93
CA ASP A 452 18.64 -30.85 -30.83
C ASP A 452 20.09 -30.34 -30.95
N PRO A 453 20.41 -29.48 -31.96
CA PRO A 453 21.78 -29.15 -32.31
C PRO A 453 22.59 -28.64 -31.11
N VAL A 454 23.56 -29.46 -30.70
CA VAL A 454 24.70 -29.04 -29.89
C VAL A 454 25.70 -28.42 -30.87
N PRO A 455 26.29 -27.25 -30.58
CA PRO A 455 27.18 -26.61 -31.55
C PRO A 455 28.36 -27.53 -31.87
N GLU A 456 28.56 -27.86 -33.15
CA GLU A 456 29.76 -28.55 -33.66
C GLU A 456 30.86 -27.52 -34.05
N PHE A 457 31.28 -26.66 -33.10
CA PHE A 457 32.47 -25.74 -33.07
C PHE A 457 32.71 -24.75 -34.27
N ASP A 458 33.48 -23.64 -34.16
CA ASP A 458 34.56 -23.27 -33.24
C ASP A 458 34.71 -21.76 -32.90
N ASP A 459 35.61 -21.49 -31.96
CA ASP A 459 36.04 -20.18 -31.46
C ASP A 459 36.95 -19.39 -32.43
N ASN A 460 36.95 -19.75 -33.72
CA ASN A 460 37.76 -19.11 -34.77
C ASN A 460 36.94 -18.21 -35.71
N GLY A 461 35.73 -17.82 -35.32
CA GLY A 461 34.99 -16.74 -35.98
C GLY A 461 34.33 -17.10 -37.32
N ASN A 462 34.11 -18.38 -37.60
CA ASN A 462 33.22 -18.77 -38.70
C ASN A 462 31.75 -18.73 -38.26
N SER A 463 30.85 -18.39 -39.20
CA SER A 463 29.41 -18.27 -38.94
C SER A 463 28.81 -19.62 -38.57
N ASN A 464 28.75 -19.89 -37.27
CA ASN A 464 27.76 -20.79 -36.69
C ASN A 464 26.38 -20.21 -37.04
N PRO A 465 25.34 -20.99 -37.38
CA PRO A 465 23.98 -20.46 -37.37
C PRO A 465 23.59 -20.12 -35.92
N VAL A 466 24.01 -18.94 -35.46
CA VAL A 466 23.82 -18.40 -34.09
C VAL A 466 22.34 -18.31 -33.69
N GLU A 467 21.41 -18.54 -34.63
CA GLU A 467 19.97 -18.46 -34.40
C GLU A 467 19.33 -19.79 -33.94
N SER A 468 20.06 -20.92 -33.94
CA SER A 468 19.50 -22.25 -33.61
C SER A 468 20.13 -22.97 -32.41
N VAL A 469 21.05 -22.35 -31.68
CA VAL A 469 21.79 -23.03 -30.59
C VAL A 469 21.15 -22.76 -29.22
N ASN A 470 20.76 -23.81 -28.50
CA ASN A 470 20.21 -23.70 -27.13
C ASN A 470 21.32 -23.62 -26.08
N GLN A 471 22.32 -22.80 -26.33
CA GLN A 471 23.43 -22.55 -25.42
C GLN A 471 23.36 -21.13 -24.88
N TYR A 472 23.70 -20.96 -23.61
CA TYR A 472 23.97 -19.65 -23.03
C TYR A 472 25.23 -19.72 -22.18
N ASP A 473 26.13 -18.76 -22.39
CA ASP A 473 27.35 -18.59 -21.61
C ASP A 473 27.24 -17.27 -20.85
N ASN A 474 27.54 -17.26 -19.55
CA ASN A 474 27.62 -16.03 -18.74
C ASN A 474 28.90 -15.21 -19.05
N PHE A 475 29.48 -15.39 -20.24
CA PHE A 475 30.78 -14.91 -20.64
C PHE A 475 30.82 -14.64 -22.14
N LYS A 476 31.58 -13.62 -22.55
CA LYS A 476 31.93 -13.41 -23.95
C LYS A 476 33.33 -12.81 -24.10
N TRP A 477 34.07 -13.35 -25.06
CA TRP A 477 35.31 -12.75 -25.53
C TRP A 477 35.09 -11.39 -26.19
N VAL A 478 35.82 -10.37 -25.74
CA VAL A 478 35.94 -9.08 -26.44
C VAL A 478 37.08 -9.14 -27.43
N ASP A 479 38.24 -9.61 -26.97
CA ASP A 479 39.41 -9.92 -27.79
C ASP A 479 40.12 -11.12 -27.15
N TYR A 480 40.02 -12.26 -27.83
CA TYR A 480 40.62 -13.53 -27.41
C TYR A 480 42.16 -13.45 -27.37
N ALA A 481 42.79 -12.81 -28.36
CA ALA A 481 44.25 -12.72 -28.43
C ALA A 481 44.82 -11.77 -27.35
N ALA A 482 44.05 -10.76 -26.96
CA ALA A 482 44.39 -9.86 -25.86
C ALA A 482 43.96 -10.38 -24.48
N GLY A 483 43.26 -11.52 -24.41
CA GLY A 483 42.74 -12.07 -23.16
C GLY A 483 41.67 -11.20 -22.48
N THR A 484 40.95 -10.38 -23.26
CA THR A 484 39.92 -9.47 -22.72
C THR A 484 38.52 -10.04 -22.93
N PHE A 485 37.69 -9.93 -21.89
CA PHE A 485 36.37 -10.56 -21.84
C PHE A 485 35.36 -9.65 -21.14
N LEU A 486 34.08 -9.97 -21.31
CA LEU A 486 32.96 -9.36 -20.61
C LEU A 486 32.13 -10.45 -19.94
N ASN A 487 31.93 -10.32 -18.63
CA ASN A 487 30.90 -11.04 -17.91
C ASN A 487 29.62 -10.20 -18.02
N TYR A 488 28.66 -10.66 -18.83
CA TYR A 488 27.41 -9.93 -19.06
C TYR A 488 26.47 -9.95 -17.85
N ASP A 489 26.50 -11.06 -17.12
CA ASP A 489 25.65 -11.31 -15.97
C ASP A 489 26.50 -12.03 -14.89
N PRO A 490 26.29 -11.75 -13.60
CA PRO A 490 26.97 -12.48 -12.54
C PRO A 490 26.70 -13.99 -12.65
N VAL A 491 27.72 -14.80 -12.41
CA VAL A 491 27.62 -16.26 -12.38
C VAL A 491 26.83 -16.67 -11.15
N LEU A 492 25.82 -17.53 -11.33
CA LEU A 492 24.96 -18.07 -10.26
C LEU A 492 24.23 -16.99 -9.44
N ALA A 493 23.79 -15.90 -10.06
CA ALA A 493 23.04 -14.85 -9.36
C ALA A 493 21.59 -15.25 -9.03
N ASP A 494 21.09 -14.78 -7.90
CA ASP A 494 19.69 -14.79 -7.53
C ASP A 494 18.86 -13.85 -8.42
N ILE A 495 17.56 -13.75 -8.13
CA ILE A 495 16.65 -12.94 -8.93
C ILE A 495 16.89 -11.42 -8.83
N ASN A 496 17.65 -10.98 -7.83
CA ASN A 496 18.05 -9.59 -7.63
C ASN A 496 19.42 -9.30 -8.25
N GLY A 497 20.09 -10.30 -8.82
CA GLY A 497 21.43 -10.18 -9.40
C GLY A 497 22.56 -10.37 -8.38
N GLU A 498 22.27 -10.83 -7.17
CA GLU A 498 23.26 -11.08 -6.12
C GLU A 498 23.73 -12.54 -6.17
N ALA A 499 24.99 -12.83 -5.85
CA ALA A 499 25.50 -14.20 -5.73
C ALA A 499 25.99 -14.46 -4.30
N PRO A 500 25.08 -14.84 -3.37
CA PRO A 500 25.46 -15.13 -2.00
C PRO A 500 26.52 -16.23 -1.86
N VAL A 501 27.31 -16.15 -0.79
CA VAL A 501 28.37 -17.10 -0.45
C VAL A 501 28.10 -17.67 0.94
N GLY A 502 28.41 -18.95 1.14
CA GLY A 502 28.32 -19.62 2.45
C GLY A 502 26.90 -19.92 2.93
N LYS A 503 25.93 -19.96 2.01
CA LYS A 503 24.54 -20.37 2.26
C LYS A 503 23.87 -20.88 0.99
N TRP A 504 22.82 -21.69 1.13
CA TRP A 504 21.97 -22.04 0.01
C TRP A 504 21.05 -20.89 -0.38
N TYR A 505 20.84 -20.70 -1.68
CA TYR A 505 19.91 -19.73 -2.24
C TYR A 505 19.43 -20.16 -3.63
N ARG A 506 18.32 -19.57 -4.09
CA ARG A 506 17.80 -19.81 -5.43
C ARG A 506 18.53 -18.98 -6.47
N HIS A 507 19.32 -19.62 -7.33
CA HIS A 507 19.78 -19.05 -8.59
C HIS A 507 18.64 -19.07 -9.63
N VAL A 508 18.57 -18.03 -10.47
CA VAL A 508 17.67 -17.99 -11.63
C VAL A 508 18.37 -17.54 -12.89
N LEU A 509 18.01 -18.17 -14.02
CA LEU A 509 18.48 -17.82 -15.36
C LEU A 509 17.26 -17.69 -16.29
N PRO A 510 16.93 -16.49 -16.81
CA PRO A 510 15.79 -16.32 -17.71
C PRO A 510 15.91 -17.21 -18.95
N LEU A 511 14.82 -17.89 -19.33
CA LEU A 511 14.83 -18.74 -20.53
C LEU A 511 15.08 -17.93 -21.81
N SER A 512 14.75 -16.63 -21.82
CA SER A 512 15.05 -15.74 -22.96
C SER A 512 16.55 -15.56 -23.26
N LYS A 513 17.44 -15.94 -22.33
CA LYS A 513 18.89 -15.95 -22.55
C LYS A 513 19.30 -17.02 -23.58
N PHE A 514 18.56 -18.12 -23.66
CA PHE A 514 18.73 -19.15 -24.70
C PHE A 514 18.17 -18.64 -26.03
N ALA A 515 18.97 -18.73 -27.11
CA ALA A 515 18.64 -18.10 -28.40
C ALA A 515 17.27 -18.53 -28.94
N LYS A 516 16.92 -19.82 -28.80
CA LYS A 516 15.64 -20.39 -29.24
C LYS A 516 14.42 -19.82 -28.53
N TYR A 517 14.57 -19.39 -27.28
CA TYR A 517 13.49 -18.85 -26.46
C TYR A 517 13.50 -17.31 -26.41
N ARG A 518 14.50 -16.64 -26.97
CA ARG A 518 14.56 -15.18 -27.00
C ARG A 518 13.33 -14.56 -27.68
N GLY A 519 12.63 -13.68 -26.95
CA GLY A 519 11.42 -13.02 -27.44
C GLY A 519 10.23 -13.97 -27.64
N LYS A 520 10.28 -15.19 -27.09
CA LYS A 520 9.19 -16.16 -27.11
C LYS A 520 8.39 -16.10 -25.81
N THR A 521 7.28 -16.83 -25.79
CA THR A 521 6.45 -17.02 -24.60
C THR A 521 6.55 -18.45 -24.08
N TYR A 522 6.03 -18.69 -22.88
CA TYR A 522 5.99 -20.01 -22.25
C TYR A 522 5.29 -21.07 -23.11
N ARG A 523 4.32 -20.67 -23.96
CA ARG A 523 3.73 -21.57 -24.98
C ARG A 523 4.78 -22.27 -25.84
N SER A 524 5.79 -21.54 -26.32
CA SER A 524 6.84 -22.14 -27.17
C SER A 524 7.69 -23.15 -26.40
N VAL A 525 7.96 -22.89 -25.11
CA VAL A 525 8.69 -23.83 -24.23
C VAL A 525 7.90 -25.13 -24.07
N MET A 526 6.58 -25.03 -23.84
CA MET A 526 5.68 -26.18 -23.72
C MET A 526 5.56 -26.98 -25.04
N GLU A 527 5.48 -26.30 -26.18
CA GLU A 527 5.40 -26.93 -27.51
C GLU A 527 6.69 -27.66 -27.89
N ASP A 528 7.84 -27.11 -27.52
CA ASP A 528 9.14 -27.75 -27.71
C ASP A 528 9.29 -28.98 -26.80
N GLY A 529 8.96 -28.81 -25.52
CA GLY A 529 9.35 -29.74 -24.45
C GLY A 529 10.85 -29.74 -24.19
N ILE A 530 11.24 -30.17 -23.00
CA ILE A 530 12.65 -30.23 -22.60
C ILE A 530 12.95 -31.65 -22.11
N ASN A 531 13.89 -32.33 -22.76
CA ASN A 531 14.30 -33.69 -22.39
C ASN A 531 15.61 -33.69 -21.62
N GLN A 532 16.53 -32.78 -21.94
CA GLN A 532 17.89 -32.77 -21.37
C GLN A 532 18.32 -31.34 -21.05
N PHE A 533 19.21 -31.22 -20.09
CA PHE A 533 19.90 -29.97 -19.80
C PHE A 533 21.34 -30.25 -19.43
N ARG A 534 22.22 -29.29 -19.68
CA ARG A 534 23.62 -29.33 -19.25
C ARG A 534 24.01 -28.03 -18.58
N ILE A 535 24.74 -28.13 -17.48
CA ILE A 535 25.44 -27.03 -16.84
C ILE A 535 26.90 -27.43 -16.82
N GLN A 536 27.77 -26.66 -17.47
CA GLN A 536 29.18 -26.99 -17.62
C GLN A 536 30.04 -25.83 -17.12
N MET A 537 31.01 -26.18 -16.29
CA MET A 537 32.07 -25.30 -15.83
C MET A 537 33.13 -25.14 -16.91
N ILE A 538 33.50 -23.90 -17.23
CA ILE A 538 34.49 -23.58 -18.25
C ILE A 538 35.34 -22.40 -17.78
N ASN A 539 36.65 -22.43 -18.02
CA ASN A 539 37.51 -21.27 -17.91
C ASN A 539 38.44 -21.18 -19.13
N GLN A 540 38.01 -20.51 -20.19
CA GLN A 540 38.85 -20.33 -21.38
C GLN A 540 39.94 -19.25 -21.18
N GLY A 541 39.88 -18.49 -20.09
CA GLY A 541 40.83 -17.44 -19.75
C GLY A 541 42.13 -17.93 -19.13
N THR A 542 43.08 -17.00 -19.00
CA THR A 542 44.40 -17.26 -18.42
C THR A 542 44.46 -17.02 -16.92
N VAL A 543 43.44 -16.39 -16.34
CA VAL A 543 43.35 -16.16 -14.89
C VAL A 543 42.76 -17.41 -14.24
N ARG A 544 43.58 -18.05 -13.41
CA ARG A 544 43.19 -19.21 -12.61
C ARG A 544 42.43 -18.78 -11.37
N GLY A 545 41.63 -19.69 -10.83
CA GLY A 545 40.90 -19.48 -9.60
C GLY A 545 40.23 -20.77 -9.13
N ASP A 546 39.75 -20.75 -7.91
CA ASP A 546 39.15 -21.90 -7.25
C ASP A 546 37.64 -21.90 -7.43
N ILE A 547 37.08 -23.09 -7.65
CA ILE A 547 35.65 -23.33 -7.79
C ILE A 547 35.24 -24.43 -6.81
N ASP A 548 34.30 -24.08 -5.95
CA ASP A 548 33.63 -24.95 -4.99
C ASP A 548 32.14 -24.53 -4.91
N VAL A 549 31.31 -25.20 -5.70
CA VAL A 549 29.89 -24.89 -5.86
C VAL A 549 29.05 -26.15 -5.78
N TYR A 550 27.97 -26.08 -5.01
CA TYR A 550 26.97 -27.13 -4.89
C TYR A 550 25.67 -26.69 -5.57
N ILE A 551 25.03 -27.58 -6.30
CA ILE A 551 23.78 -27.32 -7.03
C ILE A 551 22.77 -28.42 -6.74
N ASP A 552 21.53 -28.03 -6.50
CA ASP A 552 20.40 -28.93 -6.25
C ASP A 552 19.07 -28.38 -6.79
N ASN A 553 18.03 -29.19 -6.82
CA ASN A 553 16.64 -28.82 -7.12
C ASN A 553 16.49 -28.02 -8.42
N VAL A 554 17.03 -28.54 -9.52
CA VAL A 554 16.94 -27.93 -10.85
C VAL A 554 15.50 -27.98 -11.33
N ARG A 555 14.95 -26.84 -11.75
CA ARG A 555 13.52 -26.66 -12.03
C ARG A 555 13.22 -25.49 -12.94
N ILE A 556 11.97 -25.39 -13.39
CA ILE A 556 11.43 -24.12 -13.91
C ILE A 556 10.97 -23.27 -12.74
N PHE A 557 11.10 -21.96 -12.86
CA PHE A 557 10.52 -20.98 -11.94
C PHE A 557 9.82 -19.88 -12.72
N TYR A 558 8.70 -19.37 -12.21
CA TYR A 558 7.95 -18.29 -12.83
C TYR A 558 7.75 -17.14 -11.85
N LYS A 559 8.19 -15.96 -12.27
CA LYS A 559 7.92 -14.71 -11.55
C LYS A 559 7.59 -13.63 -12.55
N LYS A 560 6.32 -13.19 -12.53
CA LYS A 560 5.86 -12.06 -13.32
C LYS A 560 6.61 -10.79 -12.88
N LYS A 561 7.10 -10.02 -13.85
CA LYS A 561 7.78 -8.75 -13.60
C LYS A 561 6.81 -7.62 -13.30
#